data_AF-A0AAU5WVM5-F1
#
_entry.id   AF-A0AAU5WVM5-F1
#
_cell.length_a   1.000
_cell.length_b   1.000
_cell.length_c   1.000
_cell.angle_alpha   90.00
_cell.angle_beta   90.00
_cell.angle_gamma   90.00
#
_symmetry.space_group_name_H-M   'P 1'
#
loop_
_entity.id
_entity.type
_entity.pdbx_description
1 polymer ?
#
loop_
_entity_poly.entity_id
_entity_poly.type
_entity_poly.pdbx_seq_one_letter_code
_entity_poly.pdbx_strand_id
1 'polypeptide(L)'
;MRSFGVEEEMLLVDPGSGATVALAEVVTGGAEGGPEAELQRQQVETDTAPCTTLDELAGQLRARRRAAADAAGRENCQVVALATSPLAVYPSTMPKERYLRMAKEYALTAQEQLTCGCHVHVRVESEDEGVAVLDRIRPWLAVLLGMTANSPFWQGHDSGYASYRQQVWGRWPSAGPAELFGTPKTYHETVQAMIDSGVLLDEGMIYFDARLSRHYPTVEIRIADVCTVADDAVLLAALVRALVETAAREWRAGDPPPPVRTELLRMASWRASRSGLEGELVHPVALRPVPAREAVRTLLDHVTPALSDLGDRQAAFDLTARLLDRGDGATRQRLTYDRTGDLAAVVRAAVEQTLSD
;
A
#
# COMPACT_ATOMS: atom_id res chain seq x y z
N MET A 1 -20.53 3.20 12.33
CA MET A 1 -19.96 2.60 11.10
C MET A 1 -18.95 3.60 10.54
N ARG A 2 -17.70 3.18 10.33
CA ARG A 2 -16.61 4.07 9.88
C ARG A 2 -16.59 4.15 8.36
N SER A 3 -16.56 5.36 7.81
CA SER A 3 -16.26 5.56 6.39
C SER A 3 -14.78 5.29 6.12
N PHE A 4 -14.47 4.87 4.90
CA PHE A 4 -13.13 4.48 4.50
C PHE A 4 -12.93 4.72 3.00
N GLY A 5 -11.69 4.91 2.57
CA GLY A 5 -11.35 5.16 1.17
C GLY A 5 -9.99 4.58 0.83
N VAL A 6 -9.73 4.41 -0.46
CA VAL A 6 -8.52 3.82 -1.00
C VAL A 6 -7.89 4.76 -2.02
N GLU A 7 -6.57 4.91 -1.93
CA GLU A 7 -5.72 5.50 -2.96
C GLU A 7 -4.90 4.37 -3.60
N GLU A 8 -4.87 4.33 -4.93
CA GLU A 8 -4.05 3.40 -5.70
C GLU A 8 -3.11 4.15 -6.63
N GLU A 9 -1.83 3.83 -6.51
CA GLU A 9 -0.79 4.28 -7.43
C GLU A 9 -0.59 3.22 -8.53
N MET A 10 -0.45 3.64 -9.79
CA MET A 10 -0.28 2.72 -10.92
C MET A 10 0.74 3.26 -11.93
N LEU A 11 1.46 2.34 -12.59
CA LEU A 11 2.44 2.69 -13.62
C LEU A 11 1.75 2.92 -14.96
N LEU A 12 2.32 3.82 -15.77
CA LEU A 12 2.02 3.98 -17.18
C LEU A 12 3.03 3.20 -18.02
N VAL A 13 2.57 2.37 -18.94
CA VAL A 13 3.42 1.50 -19.78
C VAL A 13 3.08 1.59 -21.27
N ASP A 14 4.09 1.38 -22.10
CA ASP A 14 3.95 1.20 -23.54
C ASP A 14 3.30 -0.17 -23.85
N PRO A 15 2.22 -0.23 -24.66
CA PRO A 15 1.50 -1.48 -24.91
C PRO A 15 2.32 -2.55 -25.65
N GLY A 16 3.31 -2.14 -26.46
CA GLY A 16 4.12 -3.07 -27.25
C GLY A 16 5.23 -3.71 -26.42
N SER A 17 6.05 -2.88 -25.79
CA SER A 17 7.24 -3.28 -25.05
C SER A 17 7.00 -3.57 -23.57
N GLY A 18 5.93 -3.03 -22.97
CA GLY A 18 5.68 -3.05 -21.53
C GLY A 18 6.58 -2.10 -20.73
N ALA A 19 7.45 -1.32 -21.37
CA ALA A 19 8.33 -0.37 -20.69
C ALA A 19 7.51 0.80 -20.14
N THR A 20 7.91 1.33 -18.97
CA THR A 20 7.24 2.49 -18.38
C THR A 20 7.40 3.75 -19.23
N VAL A 21 6.36 4.57 -19.33
CA VAL A 21 6.36 5.82 -20.11
C VAL A 21 6.11 7.05 -19.24
N ALA A 22 6.83 8.13 -19.48
CA ALA A 22 6.79 9.35 -18.67
C ALA A 22 5.72 10.35 -19.17
N LEU A 23 4.45 9.96 -19.07
CA LEU A 23 3.29 10.68 -19.64
C LEU A 23 2.23 11.14 -18.61
N ALA A 24 2.51 11.05 -17.30
CA ALA A 24 1.54 11.37 -16.25
C ALA A 24 0.91 12.76 -16.43
N GLU A 25 1.68 13.80 -16.77
CA GLU A 25 1.13 15.15 -16.95
C GLU A 25 0.10 15.26 -18.09
N VAL A 26 0.22 14.43 -19.13
CA VAL A 26 -0.70 14.42 -20.27
C VAL A 26 -1.92 13.56 -19.95
N VAL A 27 -1.70 12.37 -19.36
CA VAL A 27 -2.76 11.43 -18.99
C VAL A 27 -3.72 12.03 -17.95
N THR A 28 -3.20 12.79 -17.00
CA THR A 28 -4.02 13.39 -15.92
C THR A 28 -4.84 14.57 -16.42
N GLY A 29 -4.33 15.34 -17.38
CA GLY A 29 -5.10 16.35 -18.13
C GLY A 29 -5.78 17.46 -17.30
N GLY A 30 -5.53 17.52 -15.98
CA GLY A 30 -6.16 18.45 -15.05
C GLY A 30 -7.64 18.23 -14.77
N ALA A 31 -8.20 17.06 -15.06
CA ALA A 31 -9.61 16.78 -14.83
C ALA A 31 -9.92 16.56 -13.33
N GLU A 32 -10.87 17.32 -12.78
CA GLU A 32 -11.33 17.13 -11.40
C GLU A 32 -11.88 15.70 -11.19
N GLY A 33 -11.35 15.01 -10.18
CA GLY A 33 -11.69 13.61 -9.90
C GLY A 33 -11.17 12.60 -10.94
N GLY A 34 -10.27 13.01 -11.82
CA GLY A 34 -9.47 12.12 -12.66
C GLY A 34 -8.20 11.63 -11.94
N PRO A 35 -7.36 10.82 -12.61
CA PRO A 35 -6.08 10.44 -12.04
C PRO A 35 -5.20 11.66 -11.78
N GLU A 36 -4.35 11.58 -10.75
CA GLU A 36 -3.41 12.62 -10.36
C GLU A 36 -1.96 12.26 -10.66
N ALA A 37 -1.10 13.28 -10.76
CA ALA A 37 0.32 13.13 -11.10
C ALA A 37 1.20 13.14 -9.85
N GLU A 38 2.03 12.11 -9.73
CA GLU A 38 2.89 11.84 -8.57
C GLU A 38 4.33 12.36 -8.71
N LEU A 39 5.23 11.99 -7.79
CA LEU A 39 6.65 12.36 -7.83
C LEU A 39 7.32 12.06 -9.18
N GLN A 40 7.00 10.92 -9.79
CA GLN A 40 7.57 10.47 -11.07
C GLN A 40 6.53 10.54 -12.19
N ARG A 41 7.00 10.87 -13.39
CA ARG A 41 6.17 11.01 -14.60
C ARG A 41 5.62 9.69 -15.13
N GLN A 42 6.12 8.57 -14.62
CA GLN A 42 5.74 7.21 -15.03
C GLN A 42 4.54 6.66 -14.26
N GLN A 43 3.94 7.45 -13.37
CA GLN A 43 2.95 6.99 -12.41
C GLN A 43 1.76 7.94 -12.36
N VAL A 44 0.58 7.36 -12.15
CA VAL A 44 -0.65 8.08 -11.82
C VAL A 44 -1.22 7.55 -10.50
N GLU A 45 -1.93 8.40 -9.79
CA GLU A 45 -2.68 8.04 -8.59
C GLU A 45 -4.19 8.14 -8.85
N THR A 46 -4.97 7.28 -8.21
CA THR A 46 -6.43 7.39 -8.20
C THR A 46 -6.96 7.23 -6.78
N ASP A 47 -7.97 8.00 -6.43
CA ASP A 47 -8.62 7.99 -5.12
C ASP A 47 -10.13 7.65 -5.22
N THR A 48 -10.63 6.91 -4.23
CA THR A 48 -12.08 6.74 -4.06
C THR A 48 -12.64 7.82 -3.15
N ALA A 49 -13.89 8.23 -3.38
CA ALA A 49 -14.63 8.97 -2.38
C ALA A 49 -14.84 8.10 -1.11
N PRO A 50 -15.05 8.70 0.08
CA PRO A 50 -15.32 7.94 1.29
C PRO A 50 -16.53 7.01 1.14
N CYS A 51 -16.28 5.71 1.25
CA CYS A 51 -17.28 4.64 1.14
C CYS A 51 -17.77 4.19 2.52
N THR A 52 -18.94 3.55 2.55
CA THR A 52 -19.50 2.92 3.77
C THR A 52 -19.70 1.41 3.62
N THR A 53 -19.68 0.87 2.40
CA THR A 53 -19.79 -0.57 2.12
C THR A 53 -18.65 -1.05 1.22
N LEU A 54 -18.36 -2.35 1.25
CA LEU A 54 -17.37 -2.94 0.33
C LEU A 54 -17.85 -2.91 -1.12
N ASP A 55 -19.16 -3.07 -1.38
CA ASP A 55 -19.71 -3.02 -2.74
C ASP A 55 -19.53 -1.63 -3.37
N GLU A 56 -19.74 -0.57 -2.58
CA GLU A 56 -19.48 0.81 -3.01
C GLU A 56 -18.00 1.00 -3.35
N LEU A 57 -17.10 0.58 -2.45
CA LEU A 57 -15.66 0.68 -2.68
C LEU A 57 -15.23 -0.11 -3.93
N ALA A 58 -15.70 -1.35 -4.07
CA ALA A 58 -15.36 -2.21 -5.19
C ALA A 58 -15.86 -1.65 -6.52
N GLY A 59 -17.04 -1.01 -6.53
CA GLY A 59 -17.55 -0.29 -7.68
C GLY A 59 -16.69 0.93 -8.04
N GLN A 60 -16.31 1.73 -7.03
CA GLN A 60 -15.47 2.91 -7.23
C GLN A 60 -14.07 2.54 -7.72
N LEU A 61 -13.37 1.59 -7.09
CA LEU A 61 -12.04 1.14 -7.52
C LEU A 61 -12.01 0.70 -8.98
N ARG A 62 -12.95 -0.18 -9.38
CA ARG A 62 -13.05 -0.61 -10.79
C ARG A 62 -13.33 0.56 -11.73
N ALA A 63 -14.19 1.50 -11.33
CA ALA A 63 -14.48 2.70 -12.12
C ALA A 63 -13.25 3.62 -12.27
N ARG A 64 -12.49 3.83 -11.19
CA ARG A 64 -11.26 4.63 -11.18
C ARG A 64 -10.18 4.01 -12.06
N ARG A 65 -9.93 2.70 -11.93
CA ARG A 65 -8.98 1.98 -12.79
C ARG A 65 -9.36 2.06 -14.27
N ARG A 66 -10.66 1.90 -14.61
CA ARG A 66 -11.16 2.09 -15.98
C ARG A 66 -10.96 3.51 -16.48
N ALA A 67 -11.28 4.52 -15.67
CA ALA A 67 -11.07 5.91 -16.04
C ALA A 67 -9.58 6.23 -16.29
N ALA A 68 -8.68 5.70 -15.46
CA ALA A 68 -7.24 5.82 -15.65
C ALA A 68 -6.78 5.11 -16.94
N ALA A 69 -7.34 3.93 -17.24
CA ALA A 69 -7.04 3.20 -18.48
C ALA A 69 -7.53 3.93 -19.73
N ASP A 70 -8.74 4.49 -19.70
CA ASP A 70 -9.30 5.28 -20.80
C ASP A 70 -8.46 6.54 -21.04
N ALA A 71 -8.00 7.18 -19.95
CA ALA A 71 -7.12 8.34 -20.04
C ALA A 71 -5.75 7.98 -20.63
N ALA A 72 -5.12 6.89 -20.17
CA ALA A 72 -3.87 6.39 -20.71
C ALA A 72 -3.99 5.99 -22.20
N GLY A 73 -5.10 5.33 -22.57
CA GLY A 73 -5.36 4.86 -23.92
C GLY A 73 -5.46 5.99 -24.95
N ARG A 74 -5.97 7.17 -24.56
CA ARG A 74 -5.98 8.37 -25.42
C ARG A 74 -4.57 8.83 -25.83
N GLU A 75 -3.59 8.56 -24.97
CA GLU A 75 -2.19 8.90 -25.18
C GLU A 75 -1.35 7.69 -25.66
N ASN A 76 -2.00 6.64 -26.17
CA ASN A 76 -1.38 5.39 -26.65
C ASN A 76 -0.51 4.67 -25.59
N CYS A 77 -0.89 4.78 -24.31
CA CYS A 77 -0.28 4.02 -23.22
C CYS A 77 -1.32 3.23 -22.44
N GLN A 78 -0.87 2.39 -21.51
CA GLN A 78 -1.73 1.59 -20.64
C GLN A 78 -1.37 1.85 -19.17
N VAL A 79 -2.37 1.72 -18.31
CA VAL A 79 -2.19 1.72 -16.86
C VAL A 79 -1.98 0.29 -16.37
N VAL A 80 -1.12 0.10 -15.38
CA VAL A 80 -0.87 -1.21 -14.76
C VAL A 80 -0.62 -1.11 -13.26
N ALA A 81 -1.34 -1.94 -12.49
CA ALA A 81 -1.19 -2.05 -11.04
C ALA A 81 -0.04 -3.00 -10.66
N LEU A 82 1.18 -2.46 -10.73
CA LEU A 82 2.42 -3.11 -10.32
C LEU A 82 3.18 -2.22 -9.35
N ALA A 83 3.60 -2.77 -8.21
CA ALA A 83 4.27 -1.97 -7.17
C ALA A 83 5.70 -1.55 -7.55
N THR A 84 6.32 -2.21 -8.52
CA THR A 84 7.57 -1.81 -9.20
C THR A 84 7.49 -2.20 -10.67
N SER A 85 8.27 -1.52 -11.53
CA SER A 85 8.44 -1.97 -12.92
C SER A 85 9.26 -3.26 -12.97
N PRO A 86 8.77 -4.34 -13.63
CA PRO A 86 9.59 -5.52 -13.88
C PRO A 86 10.78 -5.24 -14.80
N LEU A 87 10.58 -4.37 -15.79
CA LEU A 87 11.60 -3.95 -16.74
C LEU A 87 12.49 -2.84 -16.17
N ALA A 88 13.69 -2.69 -16.73
CA ALA A 88 14.60 -1.62 -16.37
C ALA A 88 13.98 -0.25 -16.66
N VAL A 89 14.14 0.67 -15.72
CA VAL A 89 13.57 2.02 -15.77
C VAL A 89 14.51 3.02 -15.14
N TYR A 90 14.62 4.18 -15.79
CA TYR A 90 15.21 5.37 -15.22
C TYR A 90 14.10 6.38 -14.94
N PRO A 91 13.64 6.52 -13.67
CA PRO A 91 12.53 7.40 -13.34
C PRO A 91 12.78 8.85 -13.73
N SER A 92 11.71 9.54 -14.10
CA SER A 92 11.77 10.94 -14.52
C SER A 92 10.92 11.78 -13.58
N THR A 93 11.57 12.61 -12.78
CA THR A 93 10.90 13.42 -11.77
C THR A 93 10.00 14.46 -12.41
N MET A 94 8.79 14.61 -11.86
CA MET A 94 7.87 15.67 -12.25
C MET A 94 8.49 17.05 -11.96
N PRO A 95 8.39 18.02 -12.90
CA PRO A 95 9.04 19.32 -12.77
C PRO A 95 8.29 20.28 -11.83
N LYS A 96 7.84 19.78 -10.67
CA LYS A 96 7.29 20.58 -9.57
C LYS A 96 8.44 20.96 -8.63
N GLU A 97 8.44 22.20 -8.14
CA GLU A 97 9.53 22.72 -7.29
C GLU A 97 9.84 21.82 -6.08
N ARG A 98 8.80 21.35 -5.39
CA ARG A 98 8.94 20.42 -4.26
C ARG A 98 9.65 19.12 -4.66
N TYR A 99 9.29 18.54 -5.79
CA TYR A 99 9.85 17.27 -6.28
C TYR A 99 11.30 17.42 -6.74
N LEU A 100 11.64 18.53 -7.40
CA LEU A 100 13.03 18.84 -7.75
C LEU A 100 13.90 19.06 -6.51
N ARG A 101 13.34 19.69 -5.46
CA ARG A 101 14.01 19.80 -4.16
C ARG A 101 14.23 18.44 -3.51
N MET A 102 13.23 17.55 -3.52
CA MET A 102 13.38 16.17 -3.05
C MET A 102 14.47 15.42 -3.82
N ALA A 103 14.46 15.48 -5.15
CA ALA A 103 15.48 14.84 -5.99
C ALA A 103 16.90 15.31 -5.66
N LYS A 104 17.06 16.61 -5.37
CA LYS A 104 18.34 17.18 -4.95
C LYS A 104 18.77 16.72 -3.55
N GLU A 105 17.87 16.76 -2.58
CA GLU A 105 18.19 16.49 -1.17
C GLU A 105 18.45 15.01 -0.90
N TYR A 106 17.65 14.12 -1.50
CA TYR A 106 17.69 12.68 -1.23
C TYR A 106 18.41 11.87 -2.31
N ALA A 107 18.88 12.54 -3.37
CA ALA A 107 19.71 11.98 -4.43
C ALA A 107 19.18 10.63 -4.96
N LEU A 108 20.01 9.57 -4.91
CA LEU A 108 19.66 8.24 -5.41
C LEU A 108 18.39 7.68 -4.78
N THR A 109 18.11 7.98 -3.51
CA THR A 109 16.88 7.53 -2.85
C THR A 109 15.64 8.09 -3.54
N ALA A 110 15.63 9.37 -3.91
CA ALA A 110 14.53 9.97 -4.65
C ALA A 110 14.52 9.57 -6.13
N GLN A 111 15.69 9.39 -6.74
CA GLN A 111 15.80 9.00 -8.14
C GLN A 111 15.29 7.57 -8.39
N GLU A 112 15.57 6.65 -7.47
CA GLU A 112 15.11 5.25 -7.55
C GLU A 112 13.66 5.08 -7.06
N GLN A 113 13.03 6.13 -6.54
CA GLN A 113 11.66 6.09 -6.02
C GLN A 113 10.62 6.12 -7.16
N LEU A 114 10.48 5.01 -7.87
CA LEU A 114 9.34 4.68 -8.73
C LEU A 114 8.70 3.39 -8.23
N THR A 115 7.82 3.54 -7.23
CA THR A 115 7.09 2.44 -6.62
C THR A 115 5.65 2.83 -6.44
N CYS A 116 4.74 1.86 -6.54
CA CYS A 116 3.30 2.10 -6.42
C CYS A 116 2.70 1.39 -5.19
N GLY A 117 2.10 2.17 -4.29
CA GLY A 117 1.40 1.71 -3.10
C GLY A 117 -0.12 1.62 -3.25
N CYS A 118 -0.74 1.00 -2.25
CA CYS A 118 -2.16 1.16 -1.98
C CYS A 118 -2.33 1.71 -0.56
N HIS A 119 -2.95 2.88 -0.44
CA HIS A 119 -3.21 3.50 0.85
C HIS A 119 -4.67 3.33 1.22
N VAL A 120 -4.93 3.02 2.49
CA VAL A 120 -6.30 2.90 3.01
C VAL A 120 -6.51 3.92 4.12
N HIS A 121 -7.49 4.79 3.93
CA HIS A 121 -7.94 5.74 4.92
C HIS A 121 -9.16 5.20 5.66
N VAL A 122 -9.15 5.27 7.00
CA VAL A 122 -10.31 4.93 7.82
C VAL A 122 -10.63 6.05 8.79
N ARG A 123 -11.88 6.51 8.79
CA ARG A 123 -12.33 7.59 9.66
C ARG A 123 -12.20 7.23 11.13
N VAL A 124 -11.67 8.18 11.90
CA VAL A 124 -11.62 8.15 13.36
C VAL A 124 -12.44 9.28 13.96
N GLU A 125 -12.89 9.10 15.19
CA GLU A 125 -13.78 10.04 15.88
C GLU A 125 -13.02 11.18 16.55
N SER A 126 -11.72 10.98 16.84
CA SER A 126 -10.82 11.96 17.44
C SER A 126 -9.36 11.61 17.16
N GLU A 127 -8.44 12.56 17.38
CA GLU A 127 -7.01 12.27 17.33
C GLU A 127 -6.57 11.29 18.44
N ASP A 128 -7.19 11.35 19.62
CA ASP A 128 -6.92 10.39 20.71
C ASP A 128 -7.22 8.96 20.26
N GLU A 129 -8.36 8.75 19.60
CA GLU A 129 -8.68 7.46 18.99
C GLU A 129 -7.69 7.12 17.88
N GLY A 130 -7.33 8.09 17.01
CA GLY A 130 -6.39 7.89 15.92
C GLY A 130 -5.02 7.41 16.39
N VAL A 131 -4.43 8.06 17.39
CA VAL A 131 -3.16 7.64 18.00
C VAL A 131 -3.29 6.29 18.69
N ALA A 132 -4.39 6.08 19.42
CA ALA A 132 -4.63 4.80 20.07
C ALA A 132 -4.74 3.63 19.06
N VAL A 133 -5.33 3.88 17.89
CA VAL A 133 -5.36 2.95 16.76
C VAL A 133 -3.96 2.71 16.23
N LEU A 134 -3.21 3.78 15.89
CA LEU A 134 -1.83 3.67 15.39
C LEU A 134 -0.96 2.79 16.28
N ASP A 135 -1.01 3.00 17.59
CA ASP A 135 -0.24 2.26 18.59
C ASP A 135 -0.57 0.75 18.62
N ARG A 136 -1.83 0.38 18.36
CA ARG A 136 -2.35 -1.00 18.45
C ARG A 136 -2.17 -1.79 17.15
N ILE A 137 -2.27 -1.15 15.99
CA ILE A 137 -2.24 -1.85 14.70
C ILE A 137 -0.83 -2.28 14.27
N ARG A 138 0.22 -1.72 14.87
CA ARG A 138 1.63 -1.87 14.42
C ARG A 138 2.05 -3.31 14.14
N PRO A 139 1.79 -4.32 15.01
CA PRO A 139 2.21 -5.70 14.77
C PRO A 139 1.50 -6.39 13.60
N TRP A 140 0.35 -5.87 13.18
CA TRP A 140 -0.51 -6.47 12.15
C TRP A 140 -0.14 -5.98 10.74
N LEU A 141 0.51 -4.83 10.62
CA LEU A 141 0.82 -4.21 9.32
C LEU A 141 1.70 -5.09 8.42
N ALA A 142 2.64 -5.84 9.01
CA ALA A 142 3.49 -6.77 8.26
C ALA A 142 2.70 -7.92 7.62
N VAL A 143 1.58 -8.34 8.21
CA VAL A 143 0.71 -9.37 7.61
C VAL A 143 0.02 -8.81 6.37
N LEU A 144 -0.47 -7.57 6.44
CA LEU A 144 -1.07 -6.88 5.29
C LEU A 144 -0.07 -6.72 4.14
N LEU A 145 1.18 -6.31 4.44
CA LEU A 145 2.27 -6.26 3.44
C LEU A 145 2.52 -7.63 2.79
N GLY A 146 2.52 -8.70 3.57
CA GLY A 146 2.67 -10.06 3.04
C GLY A 146 1.56 -10.45 2.08
N MET A 147 0.32 -10.03 2.37
CA MET A 147 -0.85 -10.30 1.52
C MET A 147 -0.88 -9.50 0.22
N THR A 148 -0.32 -8.29 0.22
CA THR A 148 -0.38 -7.37 -0.94
C THR A 148 0.87 -7.37 -1.80
N ALA A 149 1.91 -8.12 -1.41
CA ALA A 149 3.19 -8.16 -2.10
C ALA A 149 3.05 -8.33 -3.63
N ASN A 150 3.55 -7.34 -4.38
CA ASN A 150 3.32 -7.22 -5.82
C ASN A 150 4.51 -6.57 -6.55
N SER A 151 5.73 -6.81 -6.06
CA SER A 151 6.95 -6.22 -6.64
C SER A 151 8.15 -7.18 -6.58
N PRO A 152 8.09 -8.38 -7.18
CA PRO A 152 9.20 -9.32 -7.13
C PRO A 152 10.38 -8.92 -8.03
N PHE A 153 10.14 -8.16 -9.09
CA PHE A 153 11.14 -7.78 -10.07
C PHE A 153 11.65 -6.34 -9.84
N TRP A 154 12.94 -6.13 -10.10
CA TRP A 154 13.58 -4.82 -10.05
C TRP A 154 14.66 -4.73 -11.13
N GLN A 155 14.58 -3.68 -11.96
CA GLN A 155 15.59 -3.39 -12.99
C GLN A 155 15.90 -4.59 -13.91
N GLY A 156 14.85 -5.31 -14.33
CA GLY A 156 14.98 -6.46 -15.25
C GLY A 156 15.37 -7.79 -14.59
N HIS A 157 15.40 -7.88 -13.26
CA HIS A 157 15.83 -9.07 -12.54
C HIS A 157 14.84 -9.45 -11.43
N ASP A 158 14.69 -10.75 -11.13
CA ASP A 158 14.02 -11.17 -9.90
C ASP A 158 14.90 -10.71 -8.72
N SER A 159 14.34 -9.87 -7.87
CA SER A 159 15.04 -9.32 -6.70
C SER A 159 15.23 -10.34 -5.58
N GLY A 160 14.50 -11.45 -5.65
CA GLY A 160 14.33 -12.39 -4.55
C GLY A 160 13.37 -11.90 -3.47
N TYR A 161 12.75 -10.72 -3.55
CA TYR A 161 11.72 -10.28 -2.61
C TYR A 161 10.32 -10.53 -3.19
N ALA A 162 9.28 -10.61 -2.37
CA ALA A 162 7.90 -10.57 -2.84
C ALA A 162 7.41 -9.12 -2.99
N SER A 163 7.78 -8.26 -2.03
CA SER A 163 7.65 -6.81 -2.14
C SER A 163 9.04 -6.16 -2.13
N TYR A 164 9.59 -5.89 -3.30
CA TYR A 164 10.81 -5.09 -3.41
C TYR A 164 10.53 -3.60 -3.20
N ARG A 165 9.27 -3.14 -3.43
CA ARG A 165 8.82 -1.80 -3.05
C ARG A 165 9.17 -1.48 -1.60
N GLN A 166 8.93 -2.40 -0.66
CA GLN A 166 9.30 -2.19 0.75
C GLN A 166 10.80 -1.93 0.94
N GLN A 167 11.68 -2.56 0.15
CA GLN A 167 13.13 -2.39 0.25
C GLN A 167 13.60 -1.06 -0.34
N VAL A 168 12.92 -0.55 -1.36
CA VAL A 168 13.17 0.78 -1.92
C VAL A 168 12.62 1.86 -0.99
N TRP A 169 11.36 1.70 -0.55
CA TRP A 169 10.66 2.63 0.34
C TRP A 169 11.36 2.80 1.69
N GLY A 170 11.87 1.70 2.27
CA GLY A 170 12.57 1.73 3.56
C GLY A 170 13.88 2.53 3.59
N ARG A 171 14.36 3.03 2.44
CA ARG A 171 15.54 3.92 2.35
C ARG A 171 15.21 5.37 2.66
N TRP A 172 13.93 5.75 2.65
CA TRP A 172 13.52 7.08 3.06
C TRP A 172 13.73 7.27 4.57
N PRO A 173 14.18 8.45 5.03
CA PRO A 173 14.61 8.64 6.42
C PRO A 173 13.53 8.37 7.48
N SER A 174 12.27 8.62 7.13
CA SER A 174 11.09 8.49 8.01
C SER A 174 10.27 7.23 7.74
N ALA A 175 10.67 6.40 6.79
CA ALA A 175 9.88 5.23 6.39
C ALA A 175 9.96 4.09 7.42
N GLY A 176 8.83 3.43 7.62
CA GLY A 176 8.72 2.22 8.44
C GLY A 176 7.87 2.40 9.70
N PRO A 177 7.98 1.47 10.66
CA PRO A 177 7.16 1.49 11.86
C PRO A 177 7.60 2.58 12.85
N ALA A 178 6.63 3.06 13.63
CA ALA A 178 6.82 4.02 14.71
C ALA A 178 6.75 3.37 16.10
N GLU A 179 7.39 4.01 17.07
CA GLU A 179 7.20 3.69 18.49
C GLU A 179 5.81 4.11 18.98
N LEU A 180 5.44 3.66 20.18
CA LEU A 180 4.20 4.07 20.82
C LEU A 180 4.20 5.59 21.05
N PHE A 181 3.15 6.27 20.59
CA PHE A 181 2.96 7.69 20.85
C PHE A 181 2.18 7.93 22.14
N GLY A 182 1.17 7.09 22.43
CA GLY A 182 0.32 7.18 23.62
C GLY A 182 -0.67 8.35 23.62
N THR A 183 -0.29 9.53 23.11
CA THR A 183 -1.15 10.72 23.03
C THR A 183 -0.98 11.47 21.71
N PRO A 184 -2.01 12.20 21.23
CA PRO A 184 -1.90 13.13 20.10
C PRO A 184 -0.79 14.16 20.28
N LYS A 185 -0.61 14.67 21.49
CA LYS A 185 0.46 15.62 21.81
C LYS A 185 1.84 15.03 21.48
N THR A 186 2.12 13.82 21.95
CA THR A 186 3.41 13.14 21.69
C THR A 186 3.60 12.83 20.21
N TYR A 187 2.52 12.48 19.48
CA TYR A 187 2.56 12.31 18.04
C TYR A 187 3.00 13.61 17.34
N HIS A 188 2.33 14.73 17.62
CA HIS A 188 2.63 16.03 17.01
C HIS A 188 4.00 16.56 17.41
N GLU A 189 4.42 16.41 18.67
CA GLU A 189 5.76 16.77 19.13
C GLU A 189 6.85 15.95 18.42
N THR A 190 6.61 14.66 18.18
CA THR A 190 7.53 13.79 17.44
C THR A 190 7.62 14.21 15.97
N VAL A 191 6.48 14.42 15.31
CA VAL A 191 6.44 14.89 13.91
C VAL A 191 7.15 16.23 13.77
N GLN A 192 6.89 17.18 14.68
CA GLN A 192 7.55 18.49 14.66
C GLN A 192 9.06 18.35 14.87
N ALA A 193 9.52 17.53 15.81
CA ALA A 193 10.94 17.28 16.03
C ALA A 193 11.62 16.64 14.81
N MET A 194 10.93 15.75 14.08
CA MET A 194 11.44 15.18 12.83
C MET A 194 11.61 16.24 11.73
N ILE A 195 10.67 17.18 11.62
CA ILE A 195 10.76 18.30 10.68
C ILE A 195 11.87 19.27 11.09
N ASP A 196 11.93 19.65 12.38
CA ASP A 196 12.91 20.58 12.93
C ASP A 196 14.35 20.06 12.83
N SER A 197 14.53 18.74 12.71
CA SER A 197 15.85 18.13 12.45
C SER A 197 16.45 18.53 11.09
N GLY A 198 15.63 19.04 10.17
CA GLY A 198 16.04 19.38 8.80
C GLY A 198 16.16 18.17 7.86
N VAL A 199 15.98 16.95 8.37
CA VAL A 199 16.02 15.72 7.54
C VAL A 199 14.77 15.59 6.66
N LEU A 200 13.62 16.06 7.14
CA LEU A 200 12.37 16.09 6.38
C LEU A 200 12.12 17.49 5.83
N LEU A 201 11.67 17.58 4.58
CA LEU A 201 11.32 18.87 3.97
C LEU A 201 10.03 19.46 4.55
N ASP A 202 9.06 18.59 4.83
CA ASP A 202 7.73 18.95 5.31
C ASP A 202 7.01 17.72 5.91
N GLU A 203 5.82 17.94 6.46
CA GLU A 203 4.92 16.91 6.99
C GLU A 203 4.50 15.86 5.94
N GLY A 204 4.53 16.22 4.66
CA GLY A 204 4.28 15.28 3.56
C GLY A 204 5.35 14.19 3.45
N MET A 205 6.47 14.32 4.17
CA MET A 205 7.51 13.30 4.29
C MET A 205 7.41 12.45 5.56
N ILE A 206 6.29 12.49 6.29
CA ILE A 206 6.02 11.52 7.36
C ILE A 206 5.56 10.22 6.70
N TYR A 207 6.50 9.28 6.53
CA TYR A 207 6.34 8.03 5.77
C TYR A 207 6.18 6.79 6.66
N PHE A 208 5.63 6.98 7.86
CA PHE A 208 5.30 5.85 8.72
C PHE A 208 4.39 4.85 8.01
N ASP A 209 4.52 3.56 8.36
CA ASP A 209 3.70 2.47 7.80
C ASP A 209 2.19 2.71 8.00
N ALA A 210 1.83 3.45 9.06
CA ALA A 210 0.53 4.10 9.24
C ALA A 210 0.69 5.44 9.96
N ARG A 211 -0.18 6.42 9.66
CA ARG A 211 -0.12 7.79 10.24
C ARG A 211 -1.51 8.39 10.47
N LEU A 212 -1.57 9.48 11.24
CA LEU A 212 -2.73 10.38 11.17
C LEU A 212 -2.66 11.10 9.81
N SER A 213 -3.77 11.09 9.08
CA SER A 213 -3.82 11.80 7.80
C SER A 213 -3.76 13.31 8.05
N ARG A 214 -2.96 14.00 7.23
CA ARG A 214 -2.82 15.46 7.24
C ARG A 214 -4.07 16.19 6.77
N HIS A 215 -4.85 15.56 5.90
CA HIS A 215 -5.94 16.20 5.17
C HIS A 215 -7.33 15.73 5.64
N TYR A 216 -7.40 14.54 6.23
CA TYR A 216 -8.66 13.91 6.60
C TYR A 216 -8.63 13.44 8.05
N PRO A 217 -9.78 13.42 8.76
CA PRO A 217 -9.88 12.87 10.12
C PRO A 217 -9.84 11.32 10.06
N THR A 218 -8.72 10.78 9.59
CA THR A 218 -8.54 9.36 9.29
C THR A 218 -7.18 8.89 9.80
N VAL A 219 -7.10 7.61 10.12
CA VAL A 219 -5.82 6.89 10.14
C VAL A 219 -5.58 6.35 8.73
N GLU A 220 -4.38 6.58 8.22
CA GLU A 220 -3.94 6.25 6.87
C GLU A 220 -2.89 5.14 6.94
N ILE A 221 -3.19 3.98 6.34
CA ILE A 221 -2.32 2.80 6.30
C ILE A 221 -1.63 2.80 4.93
N ARG A 222 -0.28 2.80 4.92
CA ARG A 222 0.53 3.04 3.71
C ARG A 222 1.54 1.94 3.38
N ILE A 223 1.56 0.88 4.19
CA ILE A 223 2.55 -0.20 4.05
C ILE A 223 2.35 -1.04 2.78
N ALA A 224 1.13 -1.13 2.25
CA ALA A 224 0.79 -2.07 1.19
C ALA A 224 1.36 -1.67 -0.18
N ASP A 225 1.79 -2.68 -0.94
CA ASP A 225 1.97 -2.58 -2.37
C ASP A 225 0.60 -2.37 -3.05
N VAL A 226 0.57 -1.70 -4.22
CA VAL A 226 -0.65 -1.71 -5.05
C VAL A 226 -1.01 -3.14 -5.41
N CYS A 227 -2.29 -3.51 -5.31
CA CYS A 227 -2.75 -4.85 -5.64
C CYS A 227 -3.03 -4.97 -7.14
N THR A 228 -2.54 -6.02 -7.82
CA THR A 228 -2.84 -6.20 -9.26
C THR A 228 -4.34 -6.34 -9.52
N VAL A 229 -5.06 -7.10 -8.69
CA VAL A 229 -6.50 -7.34 -8.82
C VAL A 229 -7.27 -6.42 -7.86
N ALA A 230 -8.33 -5.78 -8.36
CA ALA A 230 -9.13 -4.84 -7.56
C ALA A 230 -9.77 -5.49 -6.32
N ASP A 231 -10.21 -6.74 -6.43
CA ASP A 231 -10.75 -7.53 -5.32
C ASP A 231 -9.75 -7.67 -4.15
N ASP A 232 -8.44 -7.73 -4.42
CA ASP A 232 -7.43 -7.81 -3.36
C ASP A 232 -7.26 -6.45 -2.64
N ALA A 233 -7.44 -5.34 -3.35
CA ALA A 233 -7.50 -3.99 -2.75
C ALA A 233 -8.77 -3.82 -1.89
N VAL A 234 -9.90 -4.38 -2.32
CA VAL A 234 -11.14 -4.44 -1.52
C VAL A 234 -10.93 -5.26 -0.26
N LEU A 235 -10.24 -6.42 -0.35
CA LEU A 235 -9.88 -7.22 0.81
C LEU A 235 -8.98 -6.44 1.78
N LEU A 236 -7.92 -5.79 1.27
CA LEU A 236 -7.05 -4.95 2.08
C LEU A 236 -7.86 -3.90 2.83
N ALA A 237 -8.75 -3.18 2.15
CA ALA A 237 -9.59 -2.15 2.74
C ALA A 237 -10.56 -2.71 3.80
N ALA A 238 -11.15 -3.88 3.57
CA ALA A 238 -12.01 -4.58 4.54
C ALA A 238 -11.24 -4.92 5.83
N LEU A 239 -10.04 -5.51 5.68
CA LEU A 239 -9.20 -5.90 6.80
C LEU A 239 -8.70 -4.69 7.57
N VAL A 240 -8.25 -3.64 6.87
CA VAL A 240 -7.80 -2.39 7.50
C VAL A 240 -8.95 -1.71 8.25
N ARG A 241 -10.14 -1.60 7.64
CA ARG A 241 -11.33 -1.04 8.30
C ARG A 241 -11.69 -1.80 9.58
N ALA A 242 -11.69 -3.13 9.51
CA ALA A 242 -11.99 -3.98 10.65
C ALA A 242 -10.89 -3.93 11.73
N LEU A 243 -9.61 -3.81 11.32
CA LEU A 243 -8.48 -3.66 12.22
C LEU A 243 -8.52 -2.34 12.99
N VAL A 244 -8.84 -1.24 12.30
CA VAL A 244 -9.04 0.09 12.93
C VAL A 244 -10.21 0.06 13.90
N GLU A 245 -11.34 -0.55 13.52
CA GLU A 245 -12.48 -0.69 14.43
C GLU A 245 -12.16 -1.57 15.64
N THR A 246 -11.41 -2.65 15.45
CA THR A 246 -10.95 -3.53 16.55
C THR A 246 -10.05 -2.77 17.52
N ALA A 247 -9.03 -2.08 17.01
CA ALA A 247 -8.11 -1.27 17.81
C ALA A 247 -8.84 -0.13 18.58
N ALA A 248 -9.84 0.50 17.96
CA ALA A 248 -10.65 1.51 18.62
C ALA A 248 -11.52 0.94 19.75
N ARG A 249 -12.04 -0.29 19.60
CA ARG A 249 -12.77 -0.99 20.67
C ARG A 249 -11.88 -1.33 21.84
N GLU A 250 -10.69 -1.87 21.58
CA GLU A 250 -9.67 -2.17 22.60
C GLU A 250 -9.28 -0.90 23.37
N TRP A 251 -9.07 0.22 22.67
CA TRP A 251 -8.80 1.50 23.30
C TRP A 251 -9.94 1.94 24.23
N ARG A 252 -11.20 1.89 23.77
CA ARG A 252 -12.37 2.22 24.59
C ARG A 252 -12.55 1.29 25.79
N ALA A 253 -12.13 0.03 25.67
CA ALA A 253 -12.13 -0.94 26.76
C ALA A 253 -11.00 -0.69 27.79
N GLY A 254 -10.02 0.16 27.46
CA GLY A 254 -8.87 0.45 28.30
C GLY A 254 -7.73 -0.57 28.16
N ASP A 255 -7.77 -1.44 27.15
CA ASP A 255 -6.71 -2.42 26.90
C ASP A 255 -5.44 -1.70 26.44
N PRO A 256 -4.26 -1.95 27.04
CA PRO A 256 -3.03 -1.29 26.64
C PRO A 256 -2.57 -1.73 25.24
N PRO A 257 -1.90 -0.87 24.46
CA PRO A 257 -1.34 -1.29 23.18
C PRO A 257 -0.25 -2.36 23.39
N PRO A 258 -0.06 -3.29 22.43
CA PRO A 258 1.00 -4.29 22.52
C PRO A 258 2.38 -3.63 22.68
N PRO A 259 3.19 -4.01 23.69
CA PRO A 259 4.51 -3.42 23.94
C PRO A 259 5.58 -4.01 23.01
N VAL A 260 5.28 -4.08 21.70
CA VAL A 260 6.20 -4.58 20.68
C VAL A 260 7.15 -3.45 20.28
N ARG A 261 8.45 -3.74 20.37
CA ARG A 261 9.51 -2.81 20.00
C ARG A 261 9.59 -2.60 18.49
N THR A 262 9.96 -1.40 18.06
CA THR A 262 10.12 -1.06 16.64
C THR A 262 11.15 -1.93 15.91
N GLU A 263 12.20 -2.41 16.58
CA GLU A 263 13.17 -3.31 15.93
C GLU A 263 12.54 -4.63 15.48
N LEU A 264 11.60 -5.17 16.27
CA LEU A 264 10.87 -6.39 15.92
C LEU A 264 9.85 -6.13 14.80
N LEU A 265 9.19 -4.97 14.84
CA LEU A 265 8.28 -4.54 13.76
C LEU A 265 9.03 -4.41 12.43
N ARG A 266 10.24 -3.82 12.44
CA ARG A 266 11.11 -3.73 11.26
C ARG A 266 11.49 -5.13 10.73
N MET A 267 11.82 -6.07 11.60
CA MET A 267 12.09 -7.46 11.20
C MET A 267 10.85 -8.15 10.61
N ALA A 268 9.66 -7.89 11.15
CA ALA A 268 8.41 -8.42 10.64
C ALA A 268 8.11 -7.89 9.23
N SER A 269 8.20 -6.57 9.01
CA SER A 269 8.01 -5.95 7.68
C SER A 269 9.06 -6.43 6.68
N TRP A 270 10.33 -6.56 7.10
CA TRP A 270 11.37 -7.15 6.24
C TRP A 270 11.03 -8.60 5.88
N ARG A 271 10.66 -9.44 6.84
CA ARG A 271 10.29 -10.85 6.58
C ARG A 271 9.10 -10.97 5.64
N ALA A 272 8.07 -10.14 5.84
CA ALA A 272 6.90 -10.08 4.97
C ALA A 272 7.27 -9.69 3.55
N SER A 273 8.07 -8.62 3.38
CA SER A 273 8.55 -8.21 2.06
C SER A 273 9.39 -9.28 1.35
N ARG A 274 10.13 -10.11 2.10
CA ARG A 274 10.97 -11.17 1.52
C ARG A 274 10.17 -12.38 1.07
N SER A 275 9.11 -12.71 1.80
CA SER A 275 8.45 -14.02 1.72
C SER A 275 7.07 -13.97 1.06
N GLY A 276 6.37 -12.83 1.11
CA GLY A 276 4.99 -12.73 0.66
C GLY A 276 4.10 -13.80 1.28
N LEU A 277 3.17 -14.34 0.50
CA LEU A 277 2.34 -15.48 0.91
C LEU A 277 3.00 -16.86 0.71
N GLU A 278 4.16 -16.93 0.06
CA GLU A 278 4.82 -18.19 -0.31
C GLU A 278 5.70 -18.78 0.81
N GLY A 279 6.04 -17.99 1.83
CA GLY A 279 6.95 -18.39 2.91
C GLY A 279 6.42 -18.15 4.33
N GLU A 280 7.35 -17.85 5.23
CA GLU A 280 7.05 -17.56 6.63
C GLU A 280 6.88 -16.05 6.85
N LEU A 281 5.92 -15.70 7.71
CA LEU A 281 5.75 -14.37 8.28
C LEU A 281 6.12 -14.39 9.76
N VAL A 282 6.35 -13.22 10.35
CA VAL A 282 6.44 -13.10 11.81
C VAL A 282 5.02 -13.03 12.36
N HIS A 283 4.68 -13.96 13.26
CA HIS A 283 3.37 -13.98 13.89
C HIS A 283 3.12 -12.67 14.67
N PRO A 284 1.99 -11.96 14.45
CA PRO A 284 1.77 -10.60 14.96
C PRO A 284 1.72 -10.52 16.50
N VAL A 285 1.31 -11.59 17.18
CA VAL A 285 1.29 -11.69 18.65
C VAL A 285 2.50 -12.43 19.22
N ALA A 286 2.77 -13.67 18.78
CA ALA A 286 3.84 -14.51 19.32
C ALA A 286 5.26 -14.06 18.93
N LEU A 287 5.40 -13.21 17.89
CA LEU A 287 6.67 -12.69 17.38
C LEU A 287 7.67 -13.80 17.00
N ARG A 288 7.16 -14.91 16.45
CA ARG A 288 7.94 -16.05 15.94
C ARG A 288 7.59 -16.33 14.48
N PRO A 289 8.48 -16.96 13.70
CA PRO A 289 8.15 -17.39 12.34
C PRO A 289 6.97 -18.36 12.34
N VAL A 290 6.03 -18.14 11.43
CA VAL A 290 4.90 -19.04 11.13
C VAL A 290 4.61 -19.01 9.64
N PRO A 291 4.00 -20.06 9.05
CA PRO A 291 3.55 -20.01 7.66
C PRO A 291 2.63 -18.82 7.41
N ALA A 292 2.73 -18.16 6.25
CA ALA A 292 1.93 -16.97 5.94
C ALA A 292 0.43 -17.18 6.14
N ARG A 293 -0.09 -18.36 5.76
CA ARG A 293 -1.50 -18.75 5.99
C ARG A 293 -1.92 -18.69 7.46
N GLU A 294 -1.03 -19.03 8.39
CA GLU A 294 -1.31 -18.98 9.82
C GLU A 294 -1.36 -17.54 10.34
N ALA A 295 -0.42 -16.68 9.91
CA ALA A 295 -0.44 -15.25 10.23
C ALA A 295 -1.70 -14.56 9.69
N VAL A 296 -2.11 -14.88 8.46
CA VAL A 296 -3.35 -14.36 7.84
C VAL A 296 -4.59 -14.83 8.60
N ARG A 297 -4.66 -16.11 8.99
CA ARG A 297 -5.76 -16.63 9.83
C ARG A 297 -5.81 -15.91 11.17
N THR A 298 -4.66 -15.67 11.80
CA THR A 298 -4.58 -14.94 13.07
C THR A 298 -5.12 -13.51 12.94
N LEU A 299 -4.78 -12.82 11.84
CA LEU A 299 -5.34 -11.51 11.53
C LEU A 299 -6.86 -11.58 11.36
N LEU A 300 -7.36 -12.53 10.56
CA LEU A 300 -8.80 -12.72 10.36
C LEU A 300 -9.54 -12.98 11.67
N ASP A 301 -9.02 -13.88 12.51
CA ASP A 301 -9.61 -14.20 13.81
C ASP A 301 -9.68 -12.97 14.70
N HIS A 302 -8.61 -12.17 14.74
CA HIS A 302 -8.53 -10.93 15.50
C HIS A 302 -9.60 -9.91 15.07
N VAL A 303 -9.81 -9.72 13.77
CA VAL A 303 -10.75 -8.73 13.24
C VAL A 303 -12.17 -9.27 12.97
N THR A 304 -12.41 -10.57 13.18
CA THR A 304 -13.70 -11.24 12.90
C THR A 304 -14.89 -10.60 13.62
N PRO A 305 -14.81 -10.19 14.89
CA PRO A 305 -15.91 -9.50 15.55
C PRO A 305 -16.30 -8.20 14.83
N ALA A 306 -15.31 -7.37 14.46
CA ALA A 306 -15.56 -6.14 13.72
C ALA A 306 -16.12 -6.41 12.31
N LEU A 307 -15.56 -7.38 11.58
CA LEU A 307 -16.08 -7.79 10.28
C LEU A 307 -17.54 -8.26 10.33
N SER A 308 -17.92 -8.98 11.40
CA SER A 308 -19.28 -9.47 11.58
C SER A 308 -20.27 -8.32 11.78
N ASP A 309 -19.93 -7.36 12.64
CA ASP A 309 -20.78 -6.20 12.92
C ASP A 309 -20.91 -5.26 11.72
N LEU A 310 -19.88 -5.19 10.88
CA LEU A 310 -19.86 -4.40 9.64
C LEU A 310 -20.59 -5.09 8.48
N GLY A 311 -20.92 -6.38 8.60
CA GLY A 311 -21.52 -7.19 7.53
C GLY A 311 -20.53 -7.69 6.48
N ASP A 312 -19.23 -7.49 6.69
CA ASP A 312 -18.17 -7.79 5.71
C ASP A 312 -17.58 -9.21 5.85
N ARG A 313 -17.90 -9.92 6.94
CA ARG A 313 -17.23 -11.18 7.29
C ARG A 313 -17.19 -12.18 6.14
N GLN A 314 -18.33 -12.45 5.50
CA GLN A 314 -18.39 -13.43 4.42
C GLN A 314 -17.49 -13.02 3.25
N ALA A 315 -17.61 -11.77 2.81
CA ALA A 315 -16.82 -11.22 1.72
C ALA A 315 -15.31 -11.28 2.02
N ALA A 316 -14.89 -10.86 3.21
CA ALA A 316 -13.47 -10.87 3.61
C ALA A 316 -12.90 -12.30 3.67
N PHE A 317 -13.66 -13.28 4.18
CA PHE A 317 -13.23 -14.68 4.22
C PHE A 317 -13.14 -15.28 2.80
N ASP A 318 -14.13 -15.02 1.95
CA ASP A 318 -14.14 -15.52 0.57
C ASP A 318 -13.00 -14.91 -0.26
N LEU A 319 -12.78 -13.60 -0.15
CA LEU A 319 -11.67 -12.91 -0.79
C LEU A 319 -10.32 -13.44 -0.29
N THR A 320 -10.17 -13.67 1.02
CA THR A 320 -8.94 -14.24 1.58
C THR A 320 -8.69 -15.65 1.06
N ALA A 321 -9.73 -16.48 0.98
CA ALA A 321 -9.62 -17.83 0.43
C ALA A 321 -9.16 -17.79 -1.05
N ARG A 322 -9.76 -16.90 -1.86
CA ARG A 322 -9.35 -16.70 -3.26
C ARG A 322 -7.90 -16.24 -3.39
N LEU A 323 -7.48 -15.25 -2.59
CA LEU A 323 -6.10 -14.76 -2.58
C LEU A 323 -5.12 -15.87 -2.23
N LEU A 324 -5.41 -16.64 -1.18
CA LEU A 324 -4.53 -17.73 -0.73
C LEU A 324 -4.49 -18.91 -1.71
N ASP A 325 -5.56 -19.19 -2.46
CA ASP A 325 -5.59 -20.25 -3.47
C ASP A 325 -4.81 -19.85 -4.73
N ARG A 326 -5.01 -18.60 -5.18
CA ARG A 326 -4.47 -18.06 -6.43
C ARG A 326 -3.03 -17.51 -6.30
N GLY A 327 -2.63 -17.11 -5.09
CA GLY A 327 -1.40 -16.35 -4.84
C GLY A 327 -1.58 -14.83 -4.95
N ASP A 328 -0.66 -14.11 -4.31
CA ASP A 328 -0.52 -12.64 -4.37
C ASP A 328 0.03 -12.18 -5.74
N GLY A 329 0.16 -10.85 -5.90
CA GLY A 329 0.68 -10.25 -7.14
C GLY A 329 2.08 -10.75 -7.49
N ALA A 330 2.95 -10.91 -6.50
CA ALA A 330 4.31 -11.41 -6.69
C ALA A 330 4.32 -12.85 -7.23
N THR A 331 3.50 -13.73 -6.65
CA THR A 331 3.34 -15.12 -7.11
C THR A 331 2.89 -15.15 -8.56
N ARG A 332 1.87 -14.35 -8.93
CA ARG A 332 1.32 -14.30 -10.29
C ARG A 332 2.32 -13.78 -11.33
N GLN A 333 3.12 -12.78 -10.95
CA GLN A 333 4.18 -12.25 -11.80
C GLN A 333 5.25 -13.31 -12.07
N ARG A 334 5.72 -14.02 -11.04
CA ARG A 334 6.69 -15.12 -11.19
C ARG A 334 6.14 -16.26 -12.03
N LEU A 335 4.91 -16.72 -11.78
CA LEU A 335 4.27 -17.76 -12.60
C LEU A 335 4.18 -17.39 -14.09
N THR A 336 3.93 -16.11 -14.39
CA THR A 336 3.92 -15.62 -15.77
C THR A 336 5.33 -15.64 -16.36
N TYR A 337 6.33 -15.20 -15.60
CA TYR A 337 7.72 -15.22 -16.03
C TYR A 337 8.24 -16.65 -16.23
N ASP A 338 8.03 -17.57 -15.29
CA ASP A 338 8.47 -18.97 -15.38
C ASP A 338 7.91 -19.68 -16.61
N ARG A 339 6.68 -19.35 -17.01
CA ARG A 339 6.03 -19.90 -18.21
C ARG A 339 6.58 -19.31 -19.51
N THR A 340 7.04 -18.06 -19.51
CA THR A 340 7.29 -17.30 -20.75
C THR A 340 8.76 -16.91 -20.96
N GLY A 341 9.55 -16.80 -19.89
CA GLY A 341 10.88 -16.22 -19.88
C GLY A 341 10.91 -14.72 -20.20
N ASP A 342 9.76 -14.04 -20.25
CA ASP A 342 9.63 -12.67 -20.78
C ASP A 342 8.98 -11.72 -19.76
N LEU A 343 9.74 -10.71 -19.31
CA LEU A 343 9.24 -9.68 -18.40
C LEU A 343 8.20 -8.75 -19.05
N ALA A 344 8.24 -8.56 -20.37
CA ALA A 344 7.18 -7.82 -21.06
C ALA A 344 5.86 -8.60 -21.03
N ALA A 345 5.90 -9.94 -21.06
CA ALA A 345 4.72 -10.77 -20.87
C ALA A 345 4.15 -10.66 -19.45
N VAL A 346 5.00 -10.49 -18.43
CA VAL A 346 4.56 -10.19 -17.05
C VAL A 346 3.78 -8.89 -17.00
N VAL A 347 4.30 -7.82 -17.63
CA VAL A 347 3.61 -6.52 -17.69
C VAL A 347 2.27 -6.63 -18.42
N ARG A 348 2.24 -7.27 -19.61
CA ARG A 348 0.99 -7.46 -20.37
C ARG A 348 -0.07 -8.24 -19.57
N ALA A 349 0.32 -9.32 -18.91
CA ALA A 349 -0.58 -10.09 -18.06
C ALA A 349 -1.10 -9.27 -16.86
N ALA A 350 -0.27 -8.39 -16.29
CA ALA A 350 -0.68 -7.50 -15.22
C ALA A 350 -1.64 -6.40 -15.70
N VAL A 351 -1.49 -5.88 -16.93
CA VAL A 351 -2.43 -4.93 -17.55
C VAL A 351 -3.82 -5.56 -17.66
N GLU A 352 -3.91 -6.79 -18.16
CA GLU A 352 -5.19 -7.52 -18.27
C GLU A 352 -5.87 -7.70 -16.91
N GLN A 353 -5.09 -8.02 -15.88
CA GLN A 353 -5.57 -8.21 -14.50
C GLN A 353 -5.93 -6.91 -13.79
N THR A 354 -5.26 -5.81 -14.14
CA THR A 354 -5.55 -4.48 -13.58
C THR A 354 -7.01 -4.09 -13.84
N LEU A 355 -7.55 -4.51 -14.99
CA LEU A 355 -8.90 -4.20 -15.46
C LEU A 355 -9.89 -5.35 -15.35
N SER A 356 -9.50 -6.50 -14.79
CA SER A 356 -10.41 -7.62 -14.58
C SER A 356 -11.43 -7.30 -13.49
N ASP A 357 -12.68 -7.70 -13.72
CA ASP A 357 -13.76 -7.55 -12.74
C ASP A 357 -13.59 -8.44 -11.50
#